data_AF-A0A3P1Y4X0-F1
#
_entry.id   AF-A0A3P1Y4X0-F1
#
_cell.length_a   1.000
_cell.length_b   1.000
_cell.length_c   1.000
_cell.angle_alpha   90.00
_cell.angle_beta   90.00
_cell.angle_gamma   90.00
#
_symmetry.space_group_name_H-M   'P 1'
#
loop_
_entity.id
_entity.type
_entity.pdbx_description
1 polymer ?
#
loop_
_entity_poly.entity_id
_entity_poly.type
_entity_poly.pdbx_seq_one_letter_code
_entity_poly.pdbx_strand_id
1 'polypeptide(L)'
;MADGPGIRVEERKTSASLNPERERTLWGLCRSGDAEAREELIVAYRPLVFWIAKRIHAHPSLRQDLVQEGMLAMIGAVDRFDPDRDLKFSTYAYHRIRGQMINMLERSERRAPLPVPDEWLEVDPEPRDEEWLDVAESIGRLEGREAEVVSALFFEGKDPRDVADEQRLDVSHVYRLRRSAVARIRGWLGLAPSGGAIKDEALGIK
;
A
#
# COMPACT_ATOMS: atom_id res chain seq x y z
N MET A 1 -26.38 -3.14 -8.65
CA MET A 1 -26.33 -3.53 -7.22
C MET A 1 -25.63 -4.87 -7.16
N ALA A 2 -24.34 -4.88 -6.79
CA ALA A 2 -23.58 -6.12 -6.59
C ALA A 2 -23.07 -6.08 -5.15
N ASP A 3 -23.62 -6.98 -4.34
CA ASP A 3 -23.22 -7.28 -2.98
C ASP A 3 -21.80 -7.87 -3.05
N GLY A 4 -20.80 -7.06 -2.68
CA GLY A 4 -19.40 -7.51 -2.62
C GLY A 4 -19.24 -8.58 -1.54
N PRO A 5 -18.28 -9.51 -1.66
CA PRO A 5 -18.13 -10.59 -0.70
C PRO A 5 -17.76 -10.00 0.65
N GLY A 6 -18.76 -9.83 1.51
CA GLY A 6 -18.62 -9.30 2.85
C GLY A 6 -17.68 -10.22 3.61
N ILE A 7 -16.47 -9.71 3.90
CA ILE A 7 -15.60 -10.30 4.90
C ILE A 7 -16.33 -10.16 6.23
N ARG A 8 -17.24 -11.11 6.53
CA ARG A 8 -17.71 -11.39 7.88
C ARG A 8 -16.48 -11.89 8.64
N VAL A 9 -15.68 -10.96 9.12
CA VAL A 9 -14.68 -11.22 10.16
C VAL A 9 -15.46 -11.93 11.26
N GLU A 10 -15.23 -13.24 11.43
CA GLU A 10 -15.92 -14.07 12.40
C GLU A 10 -15.93 -13.34 13.74
N GLU A 11 -17.10 -12.81 14.11
CA GLU A 11 -17.32 -11.86 15.22
C GLU A 11 -16.96 -12.41 16.60
N ARG A 12 -16.44 -13.64 16.71
CA ARG A 12 -16.42 -14.37 17.99
C ARG A 12 -15.10 -14.43 18.73
N LYS A 13 -13.95 -14.06 18.17
CA LYS A 13 -12.66 -14.30 18.88
C LYS A 13 -11.70 -13.13 18.96
N THR A 14 -12.05 -11.95 18.45
CA THR A 14 -11.11 -10.82 18.39
C THR A 14 -11.54 -9.60 19.20
N SER A 15 -12.85 -9.45 19.44
CA SER A 15 -13.48 -8.40 20.25
C SER A 15 -13.91 -8.87 21.65
N ALA A 16 -13.47 -10.06 22.07
CA ALA A 16 -14.03 -10.80 23.21
C ALA A 16 -13.86 -10.14 24.60
N SER A 17 -13.44 -8.88 24.72
CA SER A 17 -13.17 -8.24 26.02
C SER A 17 -13.97 -6.96 26.32
N LEU A 18 -14.59 -6.28 25.35
CA LEU A 18 -15.35 -5.06 25.65
C LEU A 18 -16.86 -5.30 25.57
N ASN A 19 -17.56 -4.98 26.66
CA ASN A 19 -19.01 -4.83 26.65
C ASN A 19 -19.40 -3.68 25.69
N PRO A 20 -20.40 -3.85 24.80
CA PRO A 20 -20.88 -2.78 23.91
C PRO A 20 -21.14 -1.43 24.59
N GLU A 21 -21.63 -1.41 25.83
CA GLU A 21 -21.85 -0.16 26.57
C GLU A 21 -20.54 0.51 26.99
N ARG A 22 -19.56 -0.29 27.42
CA ARG A 22 -18.21 0.19 27.76
C ARG A 22 -17.53 0.72 26.51
N GLU A 23 -17.60 -0.02 25.40
CA GLU A 23 -17.04 0.41 24.12
C GLU A 23 -17.59 1.77 23.68
N ARG A 24 -18.92 1.98 23.73
CA ARG A 24 -19.53 3.29 23.43
C ARG A 24 -19.02 4.39 24.35
N THR A 25 -18.90 4.10 25.64
CA THR A 25 -18.40 5.07 26.64
C THR A 25 -16.96 5.48 26.33
N LEU A 26 -16.09 4.51 26.03
CA LEU A 26 -14.70 4.76 25.68
C LEU A 26 -14.57 5.60 24.41
N TRP A 27 -15.37 5.33 23.38
CA TRP A 27 -15.38 6.17 22.18
C TRP A 27 -15.85 7.60 22.46
N GLY A 28 -16.82 7.78 23.36
CA GLY A 28 -17.24 9.11 23.84
C GLY A 28 -16.11 9.87 24.52
N LEU A 29 -15.40 9.22 25.45
CA LEU A 29 -14.27 9.81 26.19
C LEU A 29 -13.06 10.08 25.28
N CYS A 30 -12.73 9.15 24.39
CA CYS A 30 -11.65 9.30 23.42
C CYS A 30 -11.88 10.53 22.51
N ARG A 31 -13.13 10.79 22.08
CA ARG A 31 -13.48 12.03 21.34
C ARG A 31 -13.29 13.30 22.17
N SER A 32 -13.43 13.23 23.49
CA SER A 32 -13.13 14.35 24.39
C SER A 32 -11.64 14.54 24.69
N GLY A 33 -10.77 13.73 24.08
CA GLY A 33 -9.31 13.82 24.25
C GLY A 33 -8.77 13.00 25.43
N ASP A 34 -9.56 12.09 25.99
CA ASP A 34 -9.15 11.23 27.09
C ASP A 34 -8.12 10.19 26.63
N ALA A 35 -6.89 10.33 27.14
CA ALA A 35 -5.76 9.46 26.79
C ALA A 35 -5.90 8.04 27.37
N GLU A 36 -6.52 7.88 28.54
CA GLU A 36 -6.72 6.57 29.16
C GLU A 36 -7.77 5.78 28.38
N ALA A 37 -8.87 6.43 27.99
CA ALA A 37 -9.90 5.80 27.17
C ALA A 37 -9.34 5.35 25.80
N ARG A 38 -8.48 6.17 25.20
CA ARG A 38 -7.76 5.85 23.97
C ARG A 38 -6.86 4.63 24.15
N GLU A 39 -6.08 4.58 25.23
CA GLU A 39 -5.20 3.44 25.53
C GLU A 39 -6.00 2.16 25.75
N GLU A 40 -7.12 2.22 26.50
CA GLU A 40 -8.00 1.09 26.75
C GLU A 40 -8.55 0.50 25.44
N LEU A 41 -8.98 1.36 24.50
CA LEU A 41 -9.41 0.93 23.16
C LEU A 41 -8.29 0.21 22.40
N ILE A 42 -7.07 0.77 22.39
CA ILE A 42 -5.92 0.15 21.72
C ILE A 42 -5.63 -1.24 22.31
N VAL A 43 -5.62 -1.35 23.64
CA VAL A 43 -5.35 -2.61 24.34
C VAL A 43 -6.43 -3.64 24.07
N ALA A 44 -7.70 -3.23 24.06
CA ALA A 44 -8.82 -4.11 23.81
C ALA A 44 -8.82 -4.70 22.39
N TYR A 45 -8.47 -3.90 21.38
CA TYR A 45 -8.40 -4.36 19.99
C TYR A 45 -7.05 -4.96 19.59
N ARG A 46 -6.01 -4.84 20.42
CA ARG A 46 -4.68 -5.43 20.20
C ARG A 46 -4.69 -6.89 19.70
N PRO A 47 -5.55 -7.81 20.22
CA PRO A 47 -5.63 -9.19 19.69
C PRO A 47 -5.90 -9.28 18.18
N LEU A 48 -6.56 -8.27 17.59
CA LEU A 48 -6.79 -8.19 16.14
C LEU A 48 -5.50 -8.08 15.35
N VAL A 49 -4.52 -7.32 15.85
CA VAL A 49 -3.21 -7.19 15.20
C VAL A 49 -2.53 -8.56 15.13
N PHE A 50 -2.47 -9.27 16.25
CA PHE A 50 -1.87 -10.61 16.31
C PHE A 50 -2.62 -11.62 15.43
N TRP A 51 -3.95 -11.56 15.41
CA TRP A 51 -4.77 -12.43 14.58
C TRP A 51 -4.54 -12.19 13.08
N ILE A 52 -4.43 -10.93 12.64
CA ILE A 52 -4.12 -10.58 11.24
C ILE A 52 -2.70 -11.04 10.89
N ALA A 53 -1.70 -10.71 11.73
CA ALA A 53 -0.30 -11.07 11.50
C ALA A 53 -0.13 -12.59 11.35
N LYS A 54 -0.81 -13.40 12.18
CA LYS A 54 -0.77 -14.87 12.10
C LYS A 54 -1.30 -15.43 10.77
N ARG A 55 -2.17 -14.71 10.06
CA ARG A 55 -2.79 -15.13 8.79
C ARG A 55 -2.04 -14.62 7.56
N ILE A 56 -1.03 -13.78 7.74
CA ILE A 56 -0.15 -13.34 6.67
C ILE A 56 0.99 -14.35 6.56
N HIS A 57 1.19 -14.88 5.35
CA HIS A 57 2.30 -15.78 5.07
C HIS A 57 3.57 -14.96 4.85
N ALA A 58 4.49 -15.00 5.81
CA ALA A 58 5.75 -14.27 5.77
C ALA A 58 6.85 -15.09 6.45
N HIS A 59 8.11 -14.79 6.11
CA HIS A 59 9.26 -15.43 6.76
C HIS A 59 9.22 -15.22 8.29
N PRO A 60 9.57 -16.23 9.11
CA PRO A 60 9.49 -16.12 10.57
C PRO A 60 10.20 -14.91 11.18
N SER A 61 11.31 -14.45 10.56
CA SER A 61 12.05 -13.28 11.02
C SER A 61 11.25 -11.97 10.94
N LEU A 62 10.33 -11.84 9.97
CA LEU A 62 9.53 -10.63 9.76
C LEU A 62 8.29 -10.58 10.65
N ARG A 63 8.03 -11.62 11.45
CA ARG A 63 6.80 -11.71 12.25
C ARG A 63 6.71 -10.61 13.31
N GLN A 64 7.83 -10.26 13.95
CA GLN A 64 7.85 -9.18 14.93
C GLN A 64 7.58 -7.84 14.26
N ASP A 65 8.21 -7.58 13.12
CA ASP A 65 8.03 -6.33 12.36
C ASP A 65 6.59 -6.16 11.86
N LEU A 66 5.97 -7.25 11.36
CA LEU A 66 4.57 -7.27 11.00
C LEU A 66 3.68 -6.84 12.17
N VAL A 67 3.91 -7.39 13.36
CA VAL A 67 3.13 -7.01 14.55
C VAL A 67 3.36 -5.55 14.91
N GLN A 68 4.61 -5.06 14.86
CA GLN A 68 4.93 -3.67 15.18
C GLN A 68 4.24 -2.70 14.21
N GLU A 69 4.34 -2.94 12.90
CA GLU A 69 3.64 -2.16 11.87
C GLU A 69 2.13 -2.22 12.03
N GLY A 70 1.61 -3.40 12.37
CA GLY A 70 0.21 -3.58 12.67
C GLY A 70 -0.27 -2.76 13.88
N MET A 71 0.56 -2.65 14.93
CA MET A 71 0.27 -1.84 16.10
C MET A 71 0.26 -0.35 15.75
N LEU A 72 1.22 0.13 14.96
CA LEU A 72 1.23 1.52 14.48
C LEU A 72 -0.05 1.85 13.69
N ALA A 73 -0.48 0.92 12.82
CA ALA A 73 -1.73 1.06 12.09
C ALA A 73 -2.96 1.07 13.03
N MET A 74 -2.97 0.24 14.07
CA MET A 74 -4.05 0.19 15.08
C MET A 74 -4.16 1.52 15.83
N ILE A 75 -3.04 2.04 16.33
CA ILE A 75 -2.97 3.31 17.04
C ILE A 75 -3.57 4.41 16.15
N GLY A 76 -3.08 4.50 14.91
CA GLY A 76 -3.59 5.49 13.96
C GLY A 76 -5.03 5.24 13.50
N ALA A 77 -5.54 4.02 13.61
CA ALA A 77 -6.94 3.70 13.35
C ALA A 77 -7.83 4.20 14.49
N VAL A 78 -7.45 3.99 15.75
CA VAL A 78 -8.17 4.54 16.91
C VAL A 78 -8.25 6.06 16.82
N ASP A 79 -7.15 6.73 16.47
CA ASP A 79 -7.08 8.19 16.37
C ASP A 79 -8.02 8.80 15.31
N ARG A 80 -8.37 8.02 14.29
CA ARG A 80 -9.11 8.51 13.11
C ARG A 80 -10.50 7.92 12.97
N PHE A 81 -10.87 7.00 13.85
CA PHE A 81 -12.15 6.32 13.74
C PHE A 81 -13.28 7.24 14.20
N ASP A 82 -14.36 7.21 13.43
CA ASP A 82 -15.57 7.97 13.67
C ASP A 82 -16.71 6.98 13.96
N PRO A 83 -17.15 6.85 15.23
CA PRO A 83 -18.17 5.87 15.62
C PRO A 83 -19.56 6.19 15.06
N ASP A 84 -19.79 7.40 14.54
CA ASP A 84 -21.09 7.81 14.02
C ASP A 84 -21.34 7.31 12.58
N ARG A 85 -20.32 6.70 11.92
CA ARG A 85 -20.37 6.30 10.49
C ARG A 85 -21.00 4.92 10.19
N ASP A 86 -21.81 4.37 11.08
CA ASP A 86 -22.47 3.05 10.96
C ASP A 86 -21.54 1.93 10.47
N LEU A 87 -20.28 1.94 10.93
CA LEU A 87 -19.26 0.95 10.61
C LEU A 87 -18.61 0.47 11.90
N LYS A 88 -18.50 -0.85 12.08
CA LYS A 88 -17.78 -1.42 13.24
C LYS A 88 -16.30 -1.06 13.17
N PHE A 89 -15.72 -0.63 14.29
CA PHE A 89 -14.28 -0.32 14.37
C PHE A 89 -13.41 -1.48 13.92
N SER A 90 -13.75 -2.72 14.29
CA SER A 90 -13.01 -3.92 13.91
C SER A 90 -12.88 -4.09 12.39
N THR A 91 -13.94 -3.78 11.65
CA THR A 91 -13.94 -3.81 10.18
C THR A 91 -13.03 -2.73 9.60
N TYR A 92 -13.15 -1.49 10.09
CA TYR A 92 -12.28 -0.39 9.68
C TYR A 92 -10.81 -0.68 9.97
N ALA A 93 -10.49 -1.08 11.20
CA ALA A 93 -9.14 -1.38 11.67
C ALA A 93 -8.51 -2.55 10.88
N TYR A 94 -9.29 -3.60 10.57
CA TYR A 94 -8.81 -4.75 9.79
C TYR A 94 -8.13 -4.33 8.48
N HIS A 95 -8.80 -3.47 7.70
CA HIS A 95 -8.27 -3.02 6.41
C HIS A 95 -7.01 -2.18 6.56
N ARG A 96 -6.97 -1.29 7.57
CA ARG A 96 -5.82 -0.42 7.85
C ARG A 96 -4.60 -1.25 8.28
N ILE A 97 -4.79 -2.17 9.23
CA ILE A 97 -3.73 -3.02 9.78
C ILE A 97 -3.18 -3.95 8.69
N ARG A 98 -4.05 -4.67 7.99
CA ARG A 98 -3.65 -5.59 6.92
C ARG A 98 -2.90 -4.86 5.81
N GLY A 99 -3.39 -3.69 5.38
CA GLY A 99 -2.75 -2.89 4.35
C GLY A 99 -1.35 -2.44 4.76
N GLN A 100 -1.16 -1.97 6.00
CA GLN A 100 0.14 -1.52 6.48
C GLN A 100 1.15 -2.68 6.57
N MET A 101 0.71 -3.84 7.06
CA MET A 101 1.53 -5.06 7.09
C MET A 101 1.97 -5.51 5.68
N ILE A 102 1.05 -5.56 4.71
CA ILE A 102 1.38 -5.93 3.32
C ILE A 102 2.36 -4.93 2.71
N ASN A 103 2.12 -3.63 2.90
CA ASN A 103 3.02 -2.59 2.40
C ASN A 103 4.43 -2.72 3.00
N MET A 104 4.55 -3.12 4.28
CA MET A 104 5.84 -3.40 4.89
C MET A 104 6.53 -4.59 4.23
N LEU A 105 5.81 -5.70 3.99
CA LEU A 105 6.37 -6.86 3.31
C LEU A 105 6.89 -6.50 1.92
N GLU A 106 6.09 -5.80 1.11
CA GLU A 106 6.51 -5.34 -0.21
C GLU A 106 7.78 -4.47 -0.15
N ARG A 107 7.90 -3.60 0.86
CA ARG A 107 9.12 -2.79 1.04
C ARG A 107 10.31 -3.65 1.46
N SER A 108 10.10 -4.66 2.30
CA SER A 108 11.16 -5.55 2.75
C SER A 108 11.67 -6.45 1.63
N GLU A 109 10.77 -6.99 0.80
CA GLU A 109 11.12 -7.85 -0.35
C GLU A 109 11.82 -7.05 -1.45
N ARG A 110 11.41 -5.81 -1.71
CA ARG A 110 12.10 -4.91 -2.65
C ARG A 110 13.52 -4.53 -2.19
N ARG A 111 13.86 -4.75 -0.93
CA ARG A 111 15.12 -4.31 -0.31
C ARG A 111 16.10 -5.43 -0.01
N ALA A 112 15.74 -6.69 -0.27
CA ALA A 112 16.62 -7.84 -0.04
C ALA A 112 17.23 -8.32 -1.37
N PRO A 113 18.51 -8.01 -1.66
CA PRO A 113 19.27 -8.83 -2.59
C PRO A 113 19.28 -10.27 -2.04
N LEU A 114 19.10 -11.26 -2.91
CA LEU A 114 19.38 -12.64 -2.51
C LEU A 114 20.84 -12.72 -2.05
N PRO A 115 21.17 -13.48 -0.99
CA PRO A 115 22.56 -13.71 -0.61
C PRO A 115 23.27 -14.37 -1.80
N VAL A 116 24.14 -13.62 -2.46
CA VAL A 116 25.03 -14.15 -3.51
C VAL A 116 26.31 -14.63 -2.82
N PRO A 117 26.74 -15.88 -3.04
CA PRO A 117 28.08 -16.30 -2.63
C PRO A 117 29.12 -15.33 -3.19
N ASP A 118 30.22 -15.08 -2.47
CA ASP A 118 31.27 -14.15 -2.94
C ASP A 118 31.86 -14.56 -4.30
N GLU A 119 31.82 -15.86 -4.63
CA GLU A 119 32.22 -16.40 -5.95
C GLU A 119 31.27 -16.00 -7.09
N TRP A 120 30.06 -15.53 -6.77
CA TRP A 120 29.02 -15.09 -7.69
C TRP A 120 28.86 -13.55 -7.67
N LEU A 121 29.68 -12.84 -6.89
CA LEU A 121 29.90 -11.41 -7.02
C LEU A 121 30.75 -11.14 -8.28
N GLU A 122 30.20 -11.49 -9.44
CA GLU A 122 30.49 -10.71 -10.63
C GLU A 122 29.81 -9.37 -10.38
N VAL A 123 30.59 -8.35 -9.98
CA VAL A 123 30.14 -6.97 -10.08
C VAL A 123 29.89 -6.78 -11.57
N ASP A 124 28.60 -6.78 -11.94
CA ASP A 124 28.20 -6.40 -13.29
C ASP A 124 28.95 -5.09 -13.59
N PRO A 125 29.74 -5.02 -14.68
CA PRO A 125 30.49 -3.80 -14.99
C PRO A 125 29.50 -2.65 -14.86
N GLU A 126 29.91 -1.58 -14.16
CA GLU A 126 29.10 -0.37 -14.00
C GLU A 126 28.38 -0.13 -15.33
N PRO A 127 27.03 -0.14 -15.34
CA PRO A 127 26.28 -0.06 -16.58
C PRO A 127 26.81 1.16 -17.30
N ARG A 128 27.36 0.95 -18.50
CA ARG A 128 27.92 2.05 -19.27
C ARG A 128 26.79 3.06 -19.44
N ASP A 129 27.11 4.35 -19.48
CA ASP A 129 26.11 5.41 -19.67
C ASP A 129 25.16 5.15 -20.85
N GLU A 130 25.60 4.32 -21.81
CA GLU A 130 24.86 3.82 -22.98
C GLU A 130 23.73 2.81 -22.67
N GLU A 131 23.72 2.11 -21.52
CA GLU A 131 22.63 1.19 -21.09
C GLU A 131 21.58 1.88 -20.21
N TRP A 132 21.94 3.02 -19.61
CA TRP A 132 20.96 4.01 -19.17
C TRP A 132 20.38 4.70 -20.40
N LEU A 133 19.61 3.98 -21.22
CA LEU A 133 18.71 4.60 -22.20
C LEU A 133 17.55 5.25 -21.45
N ASP A 134 17.92 6.42 -20.96
CA ASP A 134 17.22 7.60 -20.52
C ASP A 134 15.69 7.53 -20.52
N VAL A 135 15.16 7.35 -19.31
CA VAL A 135 13.75 7.59 -19.02
C VAL A 135 13.34 8.99 -19.52
N ALA A 136 14.24 10.00 -19.52
CA ALA A 136 13.95 11.31 -20.06
C ALA A 136 13.85 11.32 -21.59
N GLU A 137 14.73 10.63 -22.33
CA GLU A 137 14.58 10.42 -23.78
C GLU A 137 13.26 9.71 -24.10
N SER A 138 12.89 8.69 -23.33
CA SER A 138 11.62 7.99 -23.49
C SER A 138 10.41 8.88 -23.19
N ILE A 139 10.49 9.76 -22.18
CA ILE A 139 9.46 10.77 -21.92
C ILE A 139 9.37 11.79 -23.07
N GLY A 140 10.51 12.16 -23.67
CA GLY A 140 10.58 13.05 -24.83
C GLY A 140 9.91 12.50 -26.10
N ARG A 141 9.61 11.20 -26.15
CA ARG A 141 8.83 10.56 -27.22
C ARG A 141 7.32 10.63 -27.00
N LEU A 142 6.85 11.11 -25.85
CA LEU A 142 5.43 11.38 -25.65
C LEU A 142 5.02 12.60 -26.46
N GLU A 143 3.84 12.54 -27.08
CA GLU A 143 3.29 13.65 -27.84
C GLU A 143 1.94 14.10 -27.26
N GLY A 144 1.61 15.38 -27.47
CA GLY A 144 0.34 15.96 -27.07
C GLY A 144 0.14 16.05 -25.55
N ARG A 145 -1.12 15.99 -25.11
CA ARG A 145 -1.53 16.26 -23.72
C ARG A 145 -0.88 15.37 -22.67
N GLU A 146 -0.41 14.19 -23.05
CA GLU A 146 0.27 13.28 -22.11
C GLU A 146 1.71 13.73 -21.84
N ALA A 147 2.39 14.28 -22.84
CA ALA A 147 3.72 14.86 -22.67
C ALA A 147 3.67 16.06 -21.74
N GLU A 148 2.69 16.95 -21.94
CA GLU A 148 2.47 18.15 -21.12
C GLU A 148 2.25 17.80 -19.64
N VAL A 149 1.35 16.84 -19.37
CA VAL A 149 1.04 16.41 -18.00
C VAL A 149 2.23 15.70 -17.35
N VAL A 150 2.93 14.83 -18.07
CA VAL A 150 4.09 14.10 -17.51
C VAL A 150 5.24 15.06 -17.23
N SER A 151 5.48 16.03 -18.11
CA SER A 151 6.52 17.03 -17.86
C SER A 151 6.24 17.85 -16.60
N ALA A 152 5.01 18.35 -16.47
CA ALA A 152 4.60 19.14 -15.31
C ALA A 152 4.73 18.36 -13.99
N LEU A 153 4.41 17.06 -13.99
CA LEU A 153 4.48 16.23 -12.79
C LEU A 153 5.91 15.76 -12.45
N PHE A 154 6.70 15.36 -13.45
CA PHE A 154 7.97 14.66 -13.21
C PHE A 154 9.21 15.54 -13.37
N PHE A 155 9.19 16.54 -14.27
CA PHE A 155 10.32 17.46 -14.46
C PHE A 155 10.13 18.77 -13.70
N GLU A 156 8.91 19.32 -13.66
CA GLU A 156 8.61 20.57 -12.95
C GLU A 156 8.18 20.34 -11.49
N GLY A 157 7.85 19.10 -11.11
CA GLY A 157 7.51 18.73 -9.73
C GLY A 157 6.18 19.28 -9.21
N LYS A 158 5.24 19.63 -10.11
CA LYS A 158 3.93 20.18 -9.73
C LYS A 158 3.00 19.13 -9.11
N ASP A 159 2.07 19.58 -8.26
CA ASP A 159 1.02 18.71 -7.71
C ASP A 159 -0.02 18.39 -8.81
N PRO A 160 -0.57 17.16 -8.85
CA PRO A 160 -1.62 16.78 -9.81
C PRO A 160 -2.85 17.70 -9.84
N ARG A 161 -3.17 18.40 -8.74
CA ARG A 161 -4.27 19.37 -8.70
C ARG A 161 -3.90 20.65 -9.42
N ASP A 162 -2.69 21.14 -9.21
CA ASP A 162 -2.19 22.34 -9.90
C ASP A 162 -2.11 22.07 -11.42
N VAL A 163 -1.65 20.88 -11.81
CA VAL A 163 -1.62 20.46 -13.23
C VAL A 163 -3.04 20.34 -13.81
N ALA A 164 -4.01 19.85 -13.03
CA ALA A 164 -5.40 19.76 -13.45
C ALA A 164 -6.00 21.16 -13.70
N ASP A 165 -5.76 22.10 -12.79
CA ASP A 165 -6.26 23.47 -12.88
C ASP A 165 -5.63 24.22 -14.06
N GLU A 166 -4.30 24.15 -14.23
CA GLU A 166 -3.57 24.78 -15.34
C GLU A 166 -4.00 24.23 -16.70
N GLN A 167 -4.12 22.90 -16.81
CA GLN A 167 -4.46 22.22 -18.06
C GLN A 167 -5.97 22.14 -18.32
N ARG A 168 -6.79 22.70 -17.43
CA ARG A 168 -8.27 22.64 -17.47
C ARG A 168 -8.78 21.21 -17.61
N LEU A 169 -8.20 20.31 -16.83
CA LEU A 169 -8.54 18.89 -16.77
C LEU A 169 -9.12 18.55 -15.40
N ASP A 170 -9.86 17.45 -15.33
CA ASP A 170 -10.16 16.82 -14.05
C ASP A 170 -8.92 16.08 -13.52
N VAL A 171 -8.74 16.07 -12.19
CA VAL A 171 -7.62 15.39 -11.52
C VAL A 171 -7.57 13.89 -11.88
N SER A 172 -8.73 13.25 -12.06
CA SER A 172 -8.80 11.84 -12.50
C SER A 172 -8.28 11.66 -13.93
N HIS A 173 -8.44 12.67 -14.79
CA HIS A 173 -7.90 12.67 -16.15
C HIS A 173 -6.38 12.81 -16.13
N VAL A 174 -5.83 13.66 -15.25
CA VAL A 174 -4.38 13.77 -15.01
C VAL A 174 -3.77 12.42 -14.63
N TYR A 175 -4.37 11.71 -13.66
CA TYR A 175 -3.91 10.38 -13.28
C TYR A 175 -4.02 9.34 -14.41
N ARG A 176 -5.04 9.44 -15.27
CA ARG A 176 -5.22 8.56 -16.43
C ARG A 176 -4.13 8.78 -17.48
N LEU A 177 -3.82 10.04 -17.80
CA LEU A 177 -2.76 10.42 -18.73
C LEU A 177 -1.39 9.99 -18.20
N ARG A 178 -1.11 10.24 -16.90
CA ARG A 178 0.10 9.73 -16.22
C ARG A 178 0.22 8.22 -16.34
N ARG A 179 -0.86 7.48 -16.11
CA ARG A 179 -0.85 6.01 -16.19
C ARG A 179 -0.60 5.51 -17.62
N SER A 180 -1.21 6.14 -18.62
CA SER A 180 -1.01 5.77 -20.02
C SER A 180 0.41 6.06 -20.48
N ALA A 181 0.96 7.22 -20.10
CA ALA A 181 2.34 7.59 -20.37
C ALA A 181 3.34 6.60 -19.76
N VAL A 182 3.20 6.26 -18.47
CA VAL A 182 4.06 5.26 -17.81
C VAL A 182 3.95 3.90 -18.50
N ALA A 183 2.76 3.49 -18.94
CA ALA A 183 2.58 2.24 -19.65
C ALA A 183 3.33 2.23 -21.00
N ARG A 184 3.32 3.33 -21.76
CA ARG A 184 4.08 3.44 -23.02
C ARG A 184 5.58 3.50 -22.80
N ILE A 185 6.04 4.30 -21.84
CA ILE A 185 7.47 4.38 -21.49
C ILE A 185 8.00 3.01 -21.11
N ARG A 186 7.27 2.25 -20.27
CA ARG A 186 7.64 0.87 -19.95
C ARG A 186 7.67 -0.05 -21.17
N GLY A 187 6.73 0.11 -22.10
CA GLY A 187 6.71 -0.62 -23.37
C GLY A 187 7.93 -0.32 -24.24
N TRP A 188 8.36 0.93 -24.32
CA TRP A 188 9.57 1.32 -25.07
C TRP A 188 10.86 0.84 -24.43
N LEU A 189 10.90 0.77 -23.09
CA LEU A 189 12.02 0.27 -22.31
C LEU A 189 12.05 -1.27 -22.19
N GLY A 190 11.11 -1.98 -22.83
CA GLY A 190 11.02 -3.44 -22.74
C GLY A 190 10.70 -3.99 -21.34
N LEU A 191 10.17 -3.15 -20.45
CA LEU A 191 9.87 -3.52 -19.06
C LEU A 191 8.51 -4.21 -18.95
N ALA A 192 8.46 -5.36 -18.27
CA ALA A 192 7.23 -6.12 -18.04
C ALA A 192 6.11 -5.24 -17.44
N PRO A 193 4.83 -5.46 -17.79
CA PRO A 193 3.72 -4.67 -17.26
C PRO A 193 3.63 -4.80 -15.73
N SER A 194 3.40 -3.68 -15.04
CA SER A 194 3.23 -3.68 -13.58
C SER A 194 1.86 -4.30 -13.23
N GLY A 195 1.84 -5.58 -12.94
CA GLY A 195 0.66 -6.34 -12.54
C GLY A 195 0.88 -7.82 -12.81
N GLY A 196 1.19 -8.59 -11.77
CA GLY A 196 1.44 -10.02 -11.85
C GLY A 196 0.30 -10.78 -12.52
N ALA A 197 0.62 -11.39 -13.65
CA ALA A 197 0.07 -12.66 -14.08
C ALA A 197 1.27 -13.45 -14.59
N ILE A 198 1.83 -14.29 -13.72
CA ILE A 198 2.59 -15.46 -14.15
C ILE A 198 1.57 -16.27 -14.95
N LYS A 199 1.65 -16.19 -16.28
CA LYS A 199 0.96 -17.15 -17.13
C LYS A 199 1.84 -18.39 -17.17
N ASP A 200 1.30 -19.46 -16.60
CA ASP A 200 1.64 -20.85 -16.91
C ASP A 200 1.76 -21.02 -18.42
N GLU A 201 2.99 -21.12 -18.94
CA GLU A 201 3.30 -21.72 -20.25
C GLU A 201 4.83 -21.76 -20.46
N ALA A 202 5.57 -22.43 -19.57
CA ALA A 202 7.00 -22.71 -19.81
C ALA A 202 7.53 -23.89 -18.99
N LEU A 203 6.88 -25.05 -19.07
CA LEU A 203 7.56 -26.34 -18.84
C LEU A 203 7.15 -27.32 -19.94
N GLY A 204 7.42 -26.91 -21.19
CA GLY A 204 7.54 -27.82 -22.32
C GLY A 204 8.98 -28.32 -22.40
N ILE A 205 9.33 -29.29 -21.57
CA ILE A 205 10.55 -30.08 -21.76
C ILE A 205 10.11 -31.38 -22.46
N LYS A 206 10.59 -31.54 -23.69
CA LYS A 206 10.58 -32.80 -24.45
C LYS A 206 11.48 -33.83 -23.78
#